data_AF-A0A1G1PXZ1-F1
#
_entry.id   AF-A0A1G1PXZ1-F1
#
_cell.length_a   1.000
_cell.length_b   1.000
_cell.length_c   1.000
_cell.angle_alpha   90.00
_cell.angle_beta   90.00
_cell.angle_gamma   90.00
#
_symmetry.space_group_name_H-M   'P 1'
#
loop_
_entity.id
_entity.type
_entity.pdbx_description
1 polymer ?
#
loop_
_entity_poly.entity_id
_entity_poly.type
_entity_poly.pdbx_seq_one_letter_code
_entity_poly.pdbx_strand_id
1 'polypeptide(L)'
;MRKSYVLVVICLAFMGCTTTQQGTTIGGLGGAAVGGIIGHQSGNSAEGAAIGAAAGALGGYVVGEKMKQKFCPVCGRHFDETVIYCPYDGDELKLRVK
;
A
#
# COMPACT_ATOMS: atom_id res chain seq x y z
N MET A 1 -13.45 20.41 20.18
CA MET A 1 -13.47 21.31 19.00
C MET A 1 -12.23 21.19 18.11
N ARG A 2 -10.99 21.37 18.59
CA ARG A 2 -9.77 21.35 17.72
C ARG A 2 -9.39 19.96 17.17
N LYS A 3 -9.61 18.88 17.95
CA LYS A 3 -9.23 17.50 17.56
C LYS A 3 -10.11 16.92 16.44
N SER A 4 -11.37 17.33 16.35
CA SER A 4 -12.30 16.87 15.32
C SER A 4 -11.90 17.33 13.92
N TYR A 5 -11.35 18.53 13.78
CA TYR A 5 -10.83 19.02 12.49
C TYR A 5 -9.61 18.24 12.01
N VAL A 6 -8.70 17.86 12.92
CA VAL A 6 -7.51 17.06 12.56
C VAL A 6 -7.92 15.69 12.03
N LEU A 7 -8.89 15.04 12.67
CA LEU A 7 -9.44 13.75 12.24
C LEU A 7 -10.10 13.85 10.85
N VAL A 8 -10.88 14.91 10.60
CA VAL A 8 -11.52 15.14 9.30
C VAL A 8 -10.48 15.40 8.20
N VAL A 9 -9.46 16.21 8.47
CA VAL A 9 -8.37 16.50 7.50
C VAL A 9 -7.57 15.23 7.18
N ILE A 10 -7.29 14.40 8.18
CA ILE A 10 -6.64 13.09 7.97
C ILE A 10 -7.50 12.18 7.09
N CYS A 11 -8.80 12.06 7.37
CA CYS A 11 -9.70 11.24 6.55
C CYS A 11 -9.75 11.72 5.09
N LEU A 12 -9.78 13.04 4.86
CA LEU A 12 -9.71 13.60 3.50
C LEU A 12 -8.37 13.32 2.81
N ALA A 13 -7.25 13.36 3.56
CA ALA A 13 -5.93 13.03 3.01
C ALA A 13 -5.82 11.55 2.59
N PHE A 14 -6.52 10.64 3.28
CA PHE A 14 -6.56 9.22 2.90
C PHE A 14 -7.36 8.97 1.62
N MET A 15 -8.38 9.78 1.31
CA MET A 15 -9.21 9.63 0.10
C MET A 15 -8.45 9.94 -1.20
N GLY A 16 -7.41 10.77 -1.16
CA GLY A 16 -6.59 11.14 -2.32
C GLY A 16 -5.32 10.29 -2.50
N CYS A 17 -5.06 9.36 -1.60
CA CYS A 17 -3.82 8.61 -1.57
C CYS A 17 -3.88 7.45 -2.59
N THR A 18 -2.88 7.34 -3.46
CA THR A 18 -2.79 6.21 -4.40
C THR A 18 -2.49 4.91 -3.64
N THR A 19 -2.78 3.75 -4.23
CA THR A 19 -2.43 2.43 -3.65
C THR A 19 -0.95 2.32 -3.30
N THR A 20 -0.06 2.86 -4.15
CA THR A 20 1.37 2.98 -3.88
C THR A 20 1.65 3.83 -2.66
N GLN A 21 1.08 5.04 -2.59
CA GLN A 21 1.33 5.94 -1.48
C GLN A 21 0.74 5.40 -0.17
N GLN A 22 -0.43 4.75 -0.19
CA GLN A 22 -0.98 4.05 0.97
C GLN A 22 -0.05 2.92 1.41
N GLY A 23 0.43 2.10 0.48
CA GLY A 23 1.40 1.03 0.75
C GLY A 23 2.68 1.56 1.39
N THR A 24 3.29 2.59 0.82
CA THR A 24 4.48 3.27 1.36
C THR A 24 4.24 3.82 2.76
N THR A 25 3.11 4.49 2.98
CA THR A 25 2.83 5.16 4.25
C THR A 25 2.52 4.14 5.35
N ILE A 26 1.68 3.14 5.05
CA ILE A 26 1.33 2.06 6.00
C ILE A 26 2.55 1.20 6.28
N GLY A 27 3.30 0.83 5.23
CA GLY A 27 4.54 0.06 5.36
C GLY A 27 5.59 0.83 6.16
N GLY A 28 5.77 2.12 5.90
CA GLY A 28 6.70 2.97 6.63
C GLY A 28 6.33 3.15 8.10
N LEU A 29 5.08 3.50 8.40
CA LEU A 29 4.63 3.67 9.79
C LEU A 29 4.62 2.34 10.57
N GLY A 30 4.14 1.26 9.94
CA GLY A 30 4.15 -0.07 10.55
C GLY A 30 5.57 -0.59 10.77
N GLY A 31 6.45 -0.40 9.78
CA GLY A 31 7.86 -0.73 9.86
C GLY A 31 8.59 0.08 10.94
N ALA A 32 8.29 1.38 11.08
CA ALA A 32 8.85 2.23 12.12
C ALA A 32 8.46 1.76 13.52
N ALA A 33 7.19 1.39 13.72
CA ALA A 33 6.71 0.90 15.00
C ALA A 33 7.40 -0.41 15.38
N VAL A 34 7.42 -1.39 14.48
CA VAL A 34 8.07 -2.69 14.71
C VAL A 34 9.57 -2.53 14.89
N GLY A 35 10.23 -1.78 14.01
CA GLY A 35 11.66 -1.49 14.08
C GLY A 35 12.04 -0.72 15.34
N GLY A 36 11.20 0.19 15.81
CA GLY A 36 11.40 0.94 17.05
C GLY A 36 11.31 0.07 18.30
N ILE A 37 10.39 -0.89 18.32
CA ILE A 37 10.26 -1.89 19.41
C ILE A 37 11.48 -2.82 19.43
N ILE A 38 11.89 -3.33 18.27
CA ILE A 38 13.06 -4.22 18.17
C ILE A 38 14.33 -3.46 18.53
N GLY A 39 14.53 -2.26 17.97
CA GLY A 39 15.69 -1.41 18.26
C GLY A 39 15.78 -0.99 19.72
N HIS A 40 14.63 -0.86 20.41
CA HIS A 40 14.61 -0.59 21.85
C HIS A 40 15.29 -1.70 22.66
N GLN A 41 15.19 -2.97 22.24
CA GLN A 41 15.85 -4.07 22.97
C GLN A 41 17.37 -3.95 22.95
N SER A 42 17.93 -3.30 21.92
CA SER A 42 19.36 -3.07 21.76
C SER A 42 19.82 -1.67 22.20
N GLY A 43 18.92 -0.85 22.77
CA GLY A 43 19.22 0.54 23.18
C GLY A 43 19.13 1.59 22.06
N ASN A 44 18.85 1.19 20.81
CA ASN A 44 18.77 2.07 19.64
C ASN A 44 17.35 2.09 19.04
N SER A 45 16.36 2.51 19.83
CA SER A 45 14.96 2.57 19.37
C SER A 45 14.77 3.52 18.18
N ALA A 46 15.42 4.68 18.19
CA ALA A 46 15.33 5.65 17.09
C ALA A 46 15.90 5.10 15.77
N GLU A 47 17.04 4.40 15.86
CA GLU A 47 17.69 3.80 14.69
C GLU A 47 16.90 2.63 14.15
N GLY A 48 16.41 1.76 15.03
CA GLY A 48 15.52 0.67 14.65
C GLY A 48 14.23 1.18 13.99
N ALA A 49 13.64 2.25 14.52
CA ALA A 49 12.47 2.89 13.92
C ALA A 49 12.78 3.51 12.56
N ALA A 50 13.90 4.20 12.41
CA ALA A 50 14.30 4.79 11.13
C ALA A 50 14.56 3.73 10.05
N ILE A 51 15.27 2.66 10.39
CA ILE A 51 15.54 1.53 9.48
C ILE A 51 14.24 0.82 9.12
N GLY A 52 13.40 0.53 10.11
CA GLY A 52 12.10 -0.09 9.89
C GLY A 52 11.18 0.78 9.03
N ALA A 53 11.19 2.10 9.23
CA ALA A 53 10.44 3.05 8.42
C ALA A 53 10.90 3.04 6.97
N ALA A 54 12.21 3.13 6.74
CA ALA A 54 12.79 3.12 5.40
C ALA A 54 12.50 1.81 4.67
N ALA A 55 12.77 0.66 5.31
CA ALA A 55 12.53 -0.65 4.73
C ALA A 55 11.04 -0.89 4.45
N GLY A 56 10.18 -0.55 5.42
CA GLY A 56 8.73 -0.69 5.27
C GLY A 56 8.14 0.24 4.22
N ALA A 57 8.63 1.48 4.11
CA ALA A 57 8.21 2.42 3.08
C ALA A 57 8.62 1.95 1.67
N LEU A 58 9.86 1.51 1.50
CA LEU A 58 10.34 0.96 0.23
C LEU A 58 9.59 -0.31 -0.17
N GLY A 59 9.39 -1.24 0.77
CA GLY A 59 8.59 -2.44 0.54
C GLY A 59 7.15 -2.12 0.15
N GLY A 60 6.52 -1.20 0.87
CA GLY A 60 5.17 -0.73 0.59
C GLY A 60 5.04 -0.03 -0.77
N TYR A 61 6.04 0.74 -1.18
CA TYR A 61 6.11 1.37 -2.50
C TYR A 61 6.15 0.32 -3.61
N VAL A 62 7.08 -0.63 -3.51
CA VAL A 62 7.25 -1.68 -4.53
C VAL A 62 6.00 -2.53 -4.65
N VAL A 63 5.42 -2.97 -3.53
CA VAL A 63 4.17 -3.73 -3.55
C VAL A 63 3.06 -2.91 -4.19
N GLY A 64 2.86 -1.67 -3.77
CA GLY A 64 1.80 -0.84 -4.32
C GLY A 64 1.94 -0.53 -5.82
N GLU A 65 3.16 -0.46 -6.37
CA GLU A 65 3.40 -0.38 -7.82
C GLU A 65 3.10 -1.69 -8.57
N LYS A 66 3.30 -2.83 -7.91
CA LYS A 66 3.07 -4.15 -8.51
C LYS A 66 1.61 -4.59 -8.43
N MET A 67 0.83 -4.07 -7.49
CA MET A 67 -0.60 -4.34 -7.36
C MET A 67 -1.36 -3.79 -8.58
N LYS A 68 -1.39 -4.56 -9.67
CA LYS A 68 -2.05 -4.19 -10.92
C LYS A 68 -3.30 -5.02 -11.09
N GLN A 69 -4.43 -4.35 -11.23
CA GLN A 69 -5.67 -5.01 -11.57
C GLN A 69 -5.64 -5.37 -13.07
N LYS A 70 -6.13 -6.56 -13.41
CA LYS A 70 -6.35 -6.93 -14.79
C LYS A 70 -7.78 -6.55 -15.19
N PHE A 71 -7.99 -6.27 -16.47
CA PHE A 71 -9.31 -5.97 -17.00
C PHE A 71 -9.62 -6.84 -18.21
N CYS A 72 -10.89 -7.21 -18.31
CA CYS A 72 -11.47 -7.93 -19.43
C CYS A 72 -11.82 -6.94 -20.55
N PRO A 73 -11.22 -7.05 -21.75
CA PRO A 73 -11.51 -6.12 -22.85
C PRO A 73 -12.90 -6.29 -23.47
N VAL A 74 -13.52 -7.46 -23.31
CA VAL A 74 -14.84 -7.77 -23.86
C VAL A 74 -15.95 -7.37 -22.88
N CYS A 75 -15.86 -7.84 -21.64
CA CYS A 75 -16.88 -7.65 -20.61
C CYS A 75 -16.68 -6.42 -19.71
N GLY A 76 -15.52 -5.75 -19.77
CA GLY A 76 -15.22 -4.54 -19.00
C GLY A 76 -15.03 -4.73 -17.50
N ARG A 77 -15.06 -5.97 -16.99
CA ARG A 77 -14.87 -6.26 -15.57
C ARG A 77 -13.40 -6.26 -15.16
N HIS A 78 -13.16 -5.87 -13.91
CA HIS A 78 -11.86 -5.92 -13.27
C HIS A 78 -11.73 -7.20 -12.45
N PHE A 79 -10.57 -7.82 -12.52
CA PHE A 79 -10.24 -9.04 -11.80
C PHE A 79 -8.87 -8.91 -11.16
N ASP A 80 -8.67 -9.67 -10.08
CA ASP A 80 -7.38 -9.80 -9.43
C ASP A 80 -6.30 -10.30 -10.40
N GLU A 81 -5.06 -9.89 -10.14
CA GLU A 81 -3.91 -10.22 -10.98
C GLU A 81 -3.68 -11.74 -11.12
N THR A 82 -4.13 -12.53 -10.14
CA THR A 82 -4.01 -14.00 -10.13
C THR A 82 -4.87 -14.68 -11.19
N VAL A 83 -5.92 -14.01 -11.69
CA VAL A 83 -6.79 -14.53 -12.74
C VAL A 83 -6.15 -14.22 -14.09
N ILE A 84 -5.93 -15.24 -14.93
CA ILE A 84 -5.36 -15.08 -16.28
C ILE A 84 -6.47 -14.96 -17.34
N TYR A 85 -7.51 -15.78 -17.21
CA TYR A 85 -8.62 -15.88 -18.15
C TYR A 85 -9.93 -15.42 -17.52
N CYS A 86 -10.76 -14.72 -18.28
CA CYS A 86 -12.10 -14.34 -17.82
C CYS A 86 -12.96 -15.61 -17.61
N PRO A 87 -13.55 -15.83 -16.41
CA PRO A 87 -14.36 -17.03 -16.14
C PRO A 87 -15.70 -17.05 -16.89
N TYR A 88 -16.05 -15.97 -17.58
CA TYR A 88 -17.31 -15.85 -18.31
C TYR A 88 -17.12 -15.97 -19.82
N ASP A 89 -16.02 -15.41 -20.34
CA ASP A 89 -15.80 -15.26 -21.80
C ASP A 89 -14.58 -16.05 -22.29
N GLY A 90 -13.73 -16.54 -21.39
CA GLY A 90 -12.51 -17.28 -21.73
C GLY A 90 -11.35 -16.42 -22.25
N ASP A 91 -11.57 -15.13 -22.53
CA ASP A 91 -10.54 -14.22 -23.01
C ASP A 91 -9.41 -13.96 -22.00
N GLU A 92 -8.21 -13.71 -22.53
CA GLU A 92 -7.06 -13.28 -21.72
C GLU A 92 -7.28 -11.87 -21.16
N LEU A 93 -7.11 -11.77 -19.84
CA LEU A 93 -7.21 -10.50 -19.14
C LEU A 93 -5.96 -9.65 -19.38
N LYS A 94 -6.16 -8.39 -19.74
CA LYS A 94 -5.06 -7.44 -19.97
C LYS A 94 -4.71 -6.69 -18.69
N LEU A 95 -3.43 -6.53 -18.42
CA LEU A 95 -2.95 -5.70 -17.31
C LEU A 95 -3.30 -4.25 -17.57
N ARG A 96 -3.95 -3.60 -16.59
CA ARG A 96 -4.07 -2.14 -16.60
C ARG A 96 -2.73 -1.57 -16.14
N VAL A 97 -1.85 -1.30 -17.11
CA VAL A 97 -0.65 -0.51 -16.85
C VAL A 97 -1.12 0.94 -16.74
N LYS A 98 -0.90 1.53 -15.56
CA LYS A 98 -1.25 2.93 -15.27
C LYS A 98 -0.35 3.88 -16.06
#